data_AF-A0A920VUL9-F1
#
_entry.id   AF-A0A920VUL9-F1
#
_cell.length_a   1.000
_cell.length_b   1.000
_cell.length_c   1.000
_cell.angle_alpha   90.00
_cell.angle_beta   90.00
_cell.angle_gamma   90.00
#
_symmetry.space_group_name_H-M   'P 1'
#
loop_
_entity.id
_entity.type
_entity.pdbx_description
1 polymer ?
#
loop_
_entity_poly.entity_id
_entity_poly.type
_entity_poly.pdbx_seq_one_letter_code
_entity_poly.pdbx_strand_id
1 'polypeptide(L)'
;MEYSHIEDYGGAPFIGSDAHQNNAGFNGLPENRYNLILNYTWGDYGIGVTNRHIGDFAFNSNCASQEAGGLCTKEGPYQDKYDTIDIQARANFGKYGTISIGVINASDKDPLADKGE
;
A
#
# COMPACT_ATOMS: atom_id res chain seq x y z
N MET A 1 -4.42 41.05 11.36
CA MET A 1 -4.74 39.63 11.47
C MET A 1 -3.55 38.90 10.89
N GLU A 2 -2.67 38.45 11.78
CA GLU A 2 -1.41 37.82 11.41
C GLU A 2 -1.71 36.35 11.17
N TYR A 3 -1.64 35.93 9.90
CA TYR A 3 -1.75 34.53 9.55
C TYR A 3 -0.53 33.83 10.13
N SER A 4 -0.73 32.89 11.06
CA SER A 4 0.32 32.01 11.54
C SER A 4 0.80 31.16 10.38
N HIS A 5 1.86 31.60 9.70
CA HIS A 5 2.65 30.72 8.89
C HIS A 5 3.31 29.72 9.83
N ILE A 6 3.02 28.43 9.63
CA ILE A 6 3.82 27.36 10.22
C ILE A 6 5.18 27.46 9.53
N GLU A 7 6.14 28.07 10.23
CA GLU A 7 7.50 28.30 9.72
C GLU A 7 8.44 27.12 9.97
N ASP A 8 7.98 26.08 10.67
CA ASP A 8 8.83 24.94 11.02
C ASP A 8 8.26 23.61 10.50
N TYR A 9 8.59 23.33 9.24
CA TYR A 9 8.59 21.98 8.67
C TYR A 9 10.02 21.37 8.74
N GLY A 10 10.82 21.76 9.75
CA GLY A 10 12.27 21.57 9.77
C GLY A 10 12.82 20.51 10.73
N GLY A 11 11.99 19.74 11.42
CA GLY A 11 12.47 18.58 12.18
C GLY A 11 12.67 17.38 11.25
N ALA A 12 13.90 17.05 10.87
CA ALA A 12 14.12 15.87 10.03
C ALA A 12 13.66 14.60 10.78
N PRO A 13 13.01 13.63 10.10
CA PRO A 13 12.93 12.28 10.62
C PRO A 13 14.34 11.68 10.57
N PHE A 14 15.12 11.89 11.63
CA PHE A 14 16.45 11.30 11.76
C PHE A 14 16.34 9.81 12.11
N ILE A 15 17.26 8.97 11.62
CA ILE A 15 17.40 7.57 12.05
C ILE A 15 17.62 7.57 13.57
N GLY A 16 16.65 7.07 14.34
CA GLY A 16 16.60 7.14 15.82
C GLY A 16 15.49 8.03 16.40
N SER A 17 14.61 8.61 15.58
CA SER A 17 13.43 9.37 16.01
C SER A 17 12.17 8.49 16.08
N ASP A 18 11.45 8.50 17.21
CA ASP A 18 10.12 7.87 17.40
C ASP A 18 8.95 8.70 16.80
N ALA A 19 9.25 9.82 16.16
CA ALA A 19 8.25 10.68 15.54
C ALA A 19 7.88 10.17 14.13
N HIS A 20 6.79 9.42 14.03
CA HIS A 20 6.31 8.81 12.79
C HIS A 20 5.33 9.72 12.04
N GLN A 21 5.76 10.33 10.93
CA GLN A 21 4.83 10.91 9.94
C GLN A 21 4.72 9.95 8.76
N ASN A 22 3.76 9.03 8.88
CA ASN A 22 3.34 8.03 7.91
C ASN A 22 4.36 6.88 7.72
N ASN A 23 4.00 5.69 8.19
CA ASN A 23 4.87 4.51 8.30
C ASN A 23 5.28 3.86 6.94
N ALA A 24 5.31 4.63 5.85
CA ALA A 24 5.78 4.16 4.55
C ALA A 24 7.29 3.85 4.63
N GLY A 25 7.68 2.65 4.17
CA GLY A 25 9.08 2.22 4.13
C GLY A 25 9.67 1.74 5.47
N PHE A 26 8.86 1.65 6.54
CA PHE A 26 9.27 0.99 7.78
C PHE A 26 9.31 -0.53 7.62
N ASN A 27 10.01 -1.20 8.53
CA ASN A 27 10.02 -2.65 8.59
C ASN A 27 8.59 -3.21 8.65
N GLY A 28 8.27 -4.10 7.72
CA GLY A 28 6.95 -4.69 7.52
C GLY A 28 5.97 -3.84 6.69
N LEU A 29 6.39 -2.69 6.17
CA LEU A 29 5.54 -1.78 5.41
C LEU A 29 6.18 -1.33 4.08
N PRO A 30 5.45 -1.45 2.96
CA PRO A 30 5.94 -0.98 1.67
C PRO A 30 6.10 0.53 1.67
N GLU A 31 7.17 1.00 1.00
CA GLU A 31 7.37 2.41 0.72
C GLU A 31 6.32 2.93 -0.27
N ASN A 32 5.95 2.09 -1.24
CA ASN A 32 4.98 2.43 -2.28
C ASN A 32 3.79 1.47 -2.24
N ARG A 33 2.58 2.02 -2.15
CA ARG A 33 1.33 1.27 -2.28
C ARG A 33 0.30 2.15 -2.96
N TYR A 34 -0.39 1.59 -3.96
CA TYR A 34 -1.50 2.28 -4.62
C TYR A 34 -2.58 1.30 -5.05
N ASN A 35 -3.81 1.81 -5.18
CA ASN A 35 -4.92 1.07 -5.74
C ASN A 35 -5.46 1.83 -6.94
N LEU A 36 -5.50 1.18 -8.10
CA LEU A 36 -6.17 1.70 -9.29
C LEU A 36 -7.53 1.01 -9.42
N ILE A 37 -8.60 1.79 -9.38
CA ILE A 37 -9.97 1.28 -9.48
C ILE A 37 -10.60 1.79 -10.78
N LEU A 38 -11.06 0.86 -11.61
CA LEU A 38 -11.80 1.13 -12.84
C LEU A 38 -13.21 0.58 -12.69
N ASN A 39 -14.21 1.45 -12.76
CA ASN A 39 -15.62 1.05 -12.71
C ASN A 39 -16.31 1.44 -14.01
N TYR A 40 -17.07 0.50 -14.56
CA TYR A 40 -17.95 0.74 -15.69
C TYR A 40 -19.37 0.30 -15.34
N THR A 41 -20.35 1.14 -15.63
CA THR A 41 -21.77 0.87 -15.38
C THR A 41 -22.52 1.02 -16.68
N TRP A 42 -23.38 0.04 -17.01
CA TRP A 42 -24.27 0.07 -18.16
C TRP A 42 -25.68 -0.33 -17.73
N GLY A 43 -26.61 0.63 -17.77
CA GLY A 43 -27.97 0.42 -17.26
C GLY A 43 -27.95 -0.05 -15.81
N ASP A 44 -28.58 -1.20 -15.56
CA ASP A 44 -28.69 -1.82 -14.24
C ASP A 44 -27.46 -2.63 -13.82
N TYR A 45 -26.47 -2.79 -14.70
CA TYR A 45 -25.30 -3.62 -14.47
C TYR A 45 -24.04 -2.78 -14.29
N GLY A 46 -23.07 -3.31 -13.58
CA GLY A 46 -21.76 -2.71 -13.48
C GLY A 46 -20.67 -3.73 -13.25
N ILE A 47 -19.47 -3.38 -13.68
CA ILE A 47 -18.25 -4.13 -13.42
C ILE A 47 -17.19 -3.18 -12.89
N GLY A 48 -16.51 -3.61 -11.83
CA GLY A 48 -15.38 -2.95 -11.22
C GLY A 48 -14.15 -3.85 -11.30
N VAL A 49 -13.02 -3.28 -11.66
CA VAL A 49 -11.71 -3.92 -11.60
C VAL A 49 -10.82 -3.05 -10.73
N THR A 50 -10.25 -3.65 -9.70
CA THR A 50 -9.28 -3.00 -8.81
C THR A 50 -7.94 -3.68 -8.98
N ASN A 51 -6.92 -2.95 -9.39
CA ASN A 51 -5.53 -3.37 -9.26
C ASN A 51 -4.96 -2.76 -7.98
N ARG A 52 -4.45 -3.61 -7.09
CA ARG A 52 -3.73 -3.19 -5.87
C ARG A 52 -2.26 -3.50 -6.06
N HIS A 53 -1.43 -2.48 -6.02
CA HIS A 53 0.02 -2.59 -6.07
C HIS A 53 0.60 -2.44 -4.67
N ILE A 54 1.50 -3.36 -4.33
CA ILE A 54 2.26 -3.37 -3.10
C ILE A 54 3.74 -3.43 -3.49
N GLY A 55 4.47 -2.36 -3.17
CA GLY A 55 5.92 -2.31 -3.33
C GLY A 55 6.61 -3.34 -2.44
N ASP A 56 7.89 -3.55 -2.71
CA ASP A 56 8.73 -4.43 -1.92
C ASP A 56 8.97 -3.87 -0.51
N PHE A 57 9.07 -4.76 0.47
CA PHE A 57 9.39 -4.38 1.85
C PHE A 57 10.12 -5.50 2.57
N ALA A 58 10.91 -5.15 3.58
CA ALA A 58 11.57 -6.12 4.45
C ALA A 58 10.92 -6.08 5.83
N PHE A 59 10.90 -7.23 6.52
CA PHE A 59 10.40 -7.30 7.89
C PHE A 59 11.44 -6.82 8.92
N ASN A 60 12.70 -6.71 8.51
CA ASN A 60 13.76 -6.10 9.30
C ASN A 60 14.74 -5.32 8.39
N SER A 61 15.52 -4.43 8.99
CA SER A 61 16.51 -3.62 8.28
C SER A 61 17.72 -3.38 9.16
N ASN A 62 18.91 -3.62 8.62
CA ASN A 62 20.16 -3.21 9.25
C ASN A 62 20.55 -1.84 8.72
N CYS A 63 20.57 -0.83 9.57
CA CYS A 63 20.92 0.54 9.21
C CYS A 63 22.36 0.85 9.62
N ALA A 64 23.18 1.29 8.67
CA ALA A 64 24.48 1.85 8.97
C ALA A 64 24.33 3.10 9.86
N SER A 65 25.33 3.40 10.68
CA SER A 65 25.33 4.64 11.47
C SER A 65 25.19 5.86 10.54
N GLN A 66 24.62 6.96 11.05
CA GLN A 66 24.44 8.17 10.25
C GLN A 66 25.79 8.71 9.71
N GLU A 67 26.88 8.49 10.45
CA GLU A 67 28.26 8.83 10.07
C GLU A 67 28.79 8.00 8.89
N ALA A 68 28.23 6.81 8.66
CA ALA A 68 28.56 5.91 7.56
C ALA A 68 27.60 6.04 6.35
N GLY A 69 26.76 7.07 6.33
CA GLY A 69 25.85 7.37 5.23
C GLY A 69 24.40 6.93 5.43
N GLY A 70 24.05 6.37 6.60
CA GLY A 70 22.66 6.12 7.01
C GLY A 70 21.84 5.19 6.11
N LEU A 71 22.49 4.46 5.21
CA LEU A 71 21.80 3.53 4.32
C LEU A 71 21.33 2.31 5.12
N CYS A 72 20.03 2.04 5.04
CA CYS A 72 19.42 0.83 5.56
C CYS A 72 19.41 -0.25 4.49
N THR A 73 19.96 -1.41 4.80
CA THR A 73 19.86 -2.61 3.98
C THR A 73 18.78 -3.53 4.54
N LYS A 74 17.97 -4.11 3.64
CA LYS A 74 16.96 -5.11 4.01
C LYS A 74 17.63 -6.31 4.68
N GLU A 75 17.08 -6.75 5.82
CA GLU A 75 17.60 -7.88 6.59
C GLU A 75 16.44 -8.82 6.96
N GLY A 76 16.69 -10.15 6.96
CA GLY A 76 15.67 -11.15 7.25
C GLY A 76 14.65 -11.35 6.11
N PRO A 77 13.48 -11.95 6.40
CA PRO A 77 12.47 -12.19 5.38
C PRO A 77 12.02 -10.88 4.75
N TYR A 78 11.77 -10.94 3.44
CA TYR A 78 11.28 -9.82 2.66
C TYR A 78 10.20 -10.27 1.68
N GLN A 79 9.35 -9.32 1.34
CA GLN A 79 8.33 -9.46 0.33
C GLN A 79 8.78 -8.74 -0.94
N ASP A 80 8.80 -9.45 -2.06
CA ASP A 80 9.01 -8.81 -3.36
C ASP A 80 7.74 -8.06 -3.76
N LYS A 81 7.87 -7.07 -4.66
CA LYS A 81 6.73 -6.32 -5.17
C LYS A 81 5.66 -7.26 -5.75
N TYR A 82 4.40 -6.98 -5.48
CA TYR A 82 3.29 -7.75 -6.03
C TYR A 82 2.08 -6.88 -6.38
N ASP A 83 1.31 -7.39 -7.34
CA ASP A 83 0.09 -6.78 -7.82
C ASP A 83 -1.04 -7.79 -7.72
N THR A 84 -2.15 -7.41 -7.08
CA THR A 84 -3.37 -8.21 -7.06
C THR A 84 -4.46 -7.55 -7.90
N ILE A 85 -5.28 -8.36 -8.57
CA ILE A 85 -6.46 -7.88 -9.30
C ILE A 85 -7.72 -8.40 -8.59
N ASP A 86 -8.60 -7.49 -8.21
CA ASP A 86 -9.93 -7.82 -7.71
C ASP A 86 -10.98 -7.44 -8.76
N ILE A 87 -11.99 -8.27 -8.95
CA ILE A 87 -13.07 -8.05 -9.91
C ILE A 87 -14.39 -8.10 -9.17
N GLN A 88 -15.27 -7.12 -9.41
CA GLN A 88 -16.61 -7.07 -8.84
C GLN A 88 -17.64 -6.83 -9.94
N ALA A 89 -18.68 -7.64 -10.00
CA ALA A 89 -19.86 -7.40 -10.82
C ALA A 89 -21.05 -7.02 -9.94
N ARG A 90 -21.91 -6.14 -10.43
CA ARG A 90 -23.17 -5.74 -9.79
C ARG A 90 -24.32 -5.77 -10.78
N ALA A 91 -25.51 -6.10 -10.28
CA ALA A 91 -26.77 -6.03 -11.00
C ALA A 91 -27.85 -5.45 -10.08
N ASN A 92 -28.58 -4.44 -10.57
CA ASN A 92 -29.67 -3.78 -9.87
C ASN A 92 -31.01 -4.28 -10.42
N PHE A 93 -31.88 -4.78 -9.54
CA PHE A 93 -33.20 -5.30 -9.89
C PHE A 93 -34.31 -4.32 -9.47
N GLY A 94 -33.99 -3.03 -9.39
CA GLY A 94 -34.92 -1.96 -9.03
C GLY A 94 -35.51 -2.18 -7.64
N LYS A 95 -36.83 -2.38 -7.57
CA LYS A 95 -37.55 -2.60 -6.29
C LYS A 95 -37.12 -3.87 -5.55
N TYR A 96 -36.46 -4.80 -6.22
CA TYR A 96 -36.02 -6.07 -5.63
C TYR A 96 -34.59 -5.99 -5.05
N GLY A 97 -33.91 -4.86 -5.19
CA GLY A 97 -32.57 -4.62 -4.61
C GLY A 97 -31.43 -4.88 -5.59
N THR A 98 -30.20 -4.80 -5.10
CA THR A 98 -28.96 -4.96 -5.89
C THR A 98 -28.19 -6.18 -5.40
N ILE A 99 -27.66 -6.97 -6.33
CA ILE A 99 -26.76 -8.09 -6.05
C ILE A 99 -25.37 -7.71 -6.55
N SER A 100 -24.35 -7.98 -5.75
CA SER A 100 -22.95 -7.86 -6.14
C SER A 100 -22.20 -9.15 -5.87
N ILE A 101 -21.37 -9.58 -6.81
CA ILE A 101 -20.51 -10.75 -6.69
C ILE A 101 -19.09 -10.28 -7.02
N GLY A 102 -18.11 -10.70 -6.23
CA GLY A 102 -16.71 -10.33 -6.47
C GLY A 102 -15.76 -11.48 -6.23
N VAL A 103 -14.62 -11.42 -6.93
CA VAL A 103 -13.46 -12.28 -6.74
C VAL A 103 -12.31 -11.38 -6.32
N ILE A 104 -11.69 -11.71 -5.19
CA ILE A 104 -10.54 -10.99 -4.62
C ILE A 104 -9.30 -11.78 -4.99
N ASN A 105 -8.23 -11.08 -5.37
CA ASN A 105 -6.97 -11.69 -5.81
C ASN A 105 -7.19 -12.72 -6.94
N ALA A 106 -7.92 -12.32 -7.98
CA ALA A 106 -8.14 -13.13 -9.18
C ALA A 106 -6.84 -13.48 -9.93
N SER A 107 -5.74 -12.78 -9.61
CA SER A 107 -4.38 -13.04 -10.08
C SER A 107 -3.66 -14.17 -9.34
N ASP A 108 -4.26 -14.72 -8.27
CA ASP A 108 -3.71 -15.79 -7.45
C ASP A 108 -2.26 -15.52 -6.99
N LYS A 109 -2.06 -14.34 -6.39
CA LYS A 109 -0.76 -13.93 -5.85
C LYS A 109 -0.70 -14.20 -4.35
N ASP A 110 0.31 -14.95 -3.93
CA ASP A 110 0.59 -15.19 -2.53
C ASP A 110 1.14 -13.91 -1.86
N PRO A 111 0.53 -13.44 -0.77
CA PRO A 111 1.01 -12.28 -0.03
C PRO A 111 2.03 -12.67 1.06
N LEU A 112 2.62 -13.86 0.97
CA LEU A 112 3.61 -14.36 1.93
C LEU A 112 5.01 -13.96 1.49
N ALA A 113 5.89 -13.74 2.47
CA ALA A 113 7.27 -13.33 2.23
C ALA A 113 7.94 -14.30 1.24
N ASP A 114 8.39 -13.76 0.11
CA ASP A 114 8.90 -14.57 -0.99
C ASP A 114 10.19 -15.29 -0.60
N LYS A 115 11.00 -14.69 0.29
CA LYS A 115 12.36 -15.17 0.64
C LYS A 115 12.80 -14.75 2.05
N GLY A 116 13.57 -15.64 2.70
CA GLY A 116 14.37 -15.40 3.91
C GLY A 116 14.11 -16.41 5.03
N GLU A 117 15.09 -17.28 5.30
CA GLU A 117 15.33 -17.86 6.64
C GLU A 117 16.20 -16.91 7.46
#